data_AF-A0A353E0N7-F1
#
_entry.id   AF-A0A353E0N7-F1
#
_cell.length_a   1.000
_cell.length_b   1.000
_cell.length_c   1.000
_cell.angle_alpha   90.00
_cell.angle_beta   90.00
_cell.angle_gamma   90.00
#
_symmetry.space_group_name_H-M   'P 1'
#
loop_
_entity.id
_entity.type
_entity.pdbx_description
1 polymer ?
#
loop_
_entity_poly.entity_id
_entity_poly.type
_entity_poly.pdbx_seq_one_letter_code
_entity_poly.pdbx_strand_id
1 'polypeptide(L)'
;FDHPSVIQAFEKAKASGTYEKVLLYTGAEVEHYGLNNHKEYFQEGTEAYFYRNDFFPFVRAELALHDPSLHELLETIWGPAR
;
A
#
# COMPACT_ATOMS: atom_id res chain seq x y z
N PHE A 1 12.40 8.13 8.62
CA PHE A 1 11.83 6.78 8.78
C PHE A 1 12.39 6.00 7.63
N ASP A 2 13.35 5.15 7.94
CA ASP A 2 14.26 4.56 6.95
C ASP A 2 14.36 3.07 7.25
N HIS A 3 13.19 2.43 7.30
CA HIS A 3 13.08 1.00 7.58
C HIS A 3 13.42 0.21 6.32
N PRO A 4 14.50 -0.59 6.30
CA PRO A 4 15.00 -1.21 5.06
C PRO A 4 13.96 -2.06 4.33
N SER A 5 13.16 -2.84 5.06
CA SER A 5 12.11 -3.68 4.47
C SER A 5 11.00 -2.87 3.79
N VAL A 6 10.68 -1.67 4.33
CA VAL A 6 9.66 -0.79 3.73
C VAL A 6 10.20 -0.17 2.45
N ILE A 7 11.45 0.28 2.46
CA ILE A 7 12.12 0.80 1.25
C ILE A 7 12.16 -0.27 0.16
N GLN A 8 12.52 -1.51 0.51
CA GLN A 8 12.57 -2.60 -0.46
C GLN A 8 11.19 -2.95 -1.03
N ALA A 9 10.15 -3.00 -0.20
CA ALA A 9 8.78 -3.23 -0.64
C ALA A 9 8.31 -2.11 -1.58
N PHE A 10 8.58 -0.84 -1.22
CA PHE A 10 8.28 0.31 -2.05
C PHE A 10 8.95 0.26 -3.42
N GLU A 11 10.26 -0.03 -3.49
CA GLU A 11 10.96 -0.13 -4.78
C GLU A 11 10.40 -1.27 -5.66
N LYS A 12 9.98 -2.38 -5.04
CA LYS A 12 9.32 -3.49 -5.76
C LYS A 12 7.95 -3.07 -6.30
N ALA A 13 7.12 -2.41 -5.48
CA ALA A 13 5.80 -1.90 -5.86
C ALA A 13 5.88 -0.81 -6.92
N LYS A 14 6.92 0.03 -6.89
CA LYS A 14 7.20 1.02 -7.92
C LYS A 14 7.63 0.35 -9.23
N ALA A 15 8.51 -0.64 -9.16
CA ALA A 15 8.99 -1.36 -10.34
C ALA A 15 7.91 -2.24 -11.01
N SER A 16 6.87 -2.66 -10.28
CA SER A 16 5.77 -3.42 -10.86
C SER A 16 4.81 -2.58 -11.70
N GLY A 17 4.80 -1.25 -11.50
CA GLY A 17 3.86 -0.33 -12.14
C GLY A 17 2.40 -0.49 -11.69
N THR A 18 2.10 -1.38 -10.72
CA THR A 18 0.72 -1.73 -10.34
C THR A 18 -0.03 -0.59 -9.67
N TYR A 19 0.71 0.40 -9.15
CA TYR A 19 0.21 1.59 -8.48
C TYR A 19 0.13 2.83 -9.39
N GLU A 20 0.58 2.76 -10.65
CA GLU A 20 0.60 3.91 -11.57
C GLU A 20 -0.80 4.34 -12.03
N LYS A 21 -1.77 3.41 -11.96
CA LYS A 21 -3.16 3.66 -12.35
C LYS A 21 -4.12 2.84 -11.49
N VAL A 22 -4.66 3.48 -10.45
CA VAL A 22 -5.57 2.88 -9.47
C VAL A 22 -6.84 3.70 -9.33
N LEU A 23 -7.89 3.11 -8.76
CA LEU A 23 -9.11 3.86 -8.44
C LEU A 23 -8.87 4.79 -7.24
N LEU A 24 -9.29 6.04 -7.37
CA LEU A 24 -9.59 6.94 -6.26
C LEU A 24 -11.01 6.64 -5.75
N TYR A 25 -11.31 6.95 -4.48
CA TYR A 25 -12.65 6.76 -3.90
C TYR A 25 -13.80 7.43 -4.69
N THR A 26 -13.48 8.40 -5.54
CA THR A 26 -14.43 9.08 -6.44
C THR A 26 -14.77 8.26 -7.69
N GLY A 27 -14.07 7.15 -7.95
CA GLY A 27 -14.17 6.33 -9.15
C GLY A 27 -13.25 6.76 -10.30
N ALA A 28 -12.47 7.83 -10.14
CA ALA A 28 -11.47 8.23 -11.12
C ALA A 28 -10.23 7.32 -11.08
N GLU A 29 -9.57 7.11 -12.22
CA GLU A 29 -8.27 6.45 -12.26
C GLU A 29 -7.13 7.48 -12.13
N VAL A 30 -6.25 7.28 -11.16
CA VAL A 30 -5.15 8.20 -10.81
C VAL A 30 -3.87 7.41 -10.49
N GLU A 31 -2.73 8.09 -10.48
CA GLU A 31 -1.51 7.55 -9.87
C GLU A 31 -1.68 7.48 -8.34
N HIS A 32 -1.33 6.35 -7.73
CA HIS A 32 -1.50 6.17 -6.29
C HIS A 32 -0.58 7.10 -5.49
N TYR A 33 -1.12 7.80 -4.49
CA TYR A 33 -0.35 8.77 -3.69
C TYR A 33 0.89 8.18 -3.01
N GLY A 34 0.79 6.94 -2.54
CA GLY A 34 1.91 6.12 -2.06
C GLY A 34 3.14 6.02 -2.99
N LEU A 35 3.06 6.31 -4.29
CA LEU A 35 4.23 6.31 -5.19
C LEU A 35 5.20 7.49 -4.98
N ASN A 36 4.80 8.52 -4.23
CA ASN A 36 5.64 9.68 -3.97
C ASN A 36 6.93 9.35 -3.20
N ASN A 37 6.83 8.50 -2.17
CA ASN A 37 7.98 7.99 -1.42
C ASN A 37 7.58 6.80 -0.53
N HIS A 38 8.57 6.09 0.00
CA HIS A 38 8.37 4.91 0.84
C HIS A 38 7.59 5.15 2.14
N LYS A 39 7.54 6.39 2.64
CA LYS A 39 6.77 6.72 3.85
C LYS A 39 5.28 6.82 3.53
N GLU A 40 4.93 7.48 2.41
CA GLU A 40 3.54 7.55 1.95
C GLU A 40 3.04 6.16 1.57
N TYR A 41 3.84 5.37 0.84
CA TYR A 41 3.51 3.97 0.55
C TYR A 41 3.18 3.16 1.82
N PHE A 42 3.98 3.32 2.86
CA PHE A 42 3.75 2.65 4.14
C PHE A 42 2.52 3.19 4.88
N GLN A 43 2.29 4.50 4.87
CA GLN A 43 1.12 5.13 5.48
C GLN A 43 -0.16 4.63 4.82
N GLU A 44 -0.25 4.74 3.51
CA GLU A 44 -1.41 4.34 2.71
C GLU A 44 -1.70 2.84 2.83
N GLY A 45 -0.65 2.02 2.79
CA GLY A 45 -0.78 0.58 3.05
C GLY A 45 -1.27 0.31 4.47
N THR A 46 -0.78 1.04 5.47
CA THR A 46 -1.23 0.92 6.88
C THR A 46 -2.70 1.33 7.03
N GLU A 47 -3.13 2.37 6.33
CA GLU A 47 -4.53 2.80 6.30
C GLU A 47 -5.42 1.73 5.67
N ALA A 48 -5.05 1.17 4.52
CA ALA A 48 -5.77 0.04 3.92
C ALA A 48 -5.78 -1.20 4.83
N TYR A 49 -4.69 -1.45 5.56
CA TYR A 49 -4.55 -2.61 6.44
C TYR A 49 -5.46 -2.54 7.68
N PHE A 50 -5.65 -1.35 8.26
CA PHE A 50 -6.46 -1.14 9.46
C PHE A 50 -7.86 -0.59 9.21
N TYR A 51 -8.07 0.11 8.10
CA TYR A 51 -9.29 0.83 7.80
C TYR A 51 -9.58 0.88 6.29
N ARG A 52 -10.20 1.97 5.82
CA ARG A 52 -10.55 2.22 4.43
C ARG A 52 -9.68 3.34 3.87
N ASN A 53 -8.79 3.00 2.95
CA ASN A 53 -7.98 3.96 2.20
C ASN A 53 -8.82 4.71 1.14
N ASP A 54 -8.31 5.86 0.71
CA ASP A 54 -8.89 6.69 -0.34
C ASP A 54 -8.44 6.28 -1.75
N PHE A 55 -7.32 5.56 -1.86
CA PHE A 55 -6.79 4.99 -3.09
C PHE A 55 -6.84 3.47 -3.05
N PHE A 56 -7.16 2.82 -4.17
CA PHE A 56 -7.13 1.36 -4.25
C PHE A 56 -5.69 0.84 -4.11
N PRO A 57 -5.40 -0.14 -3.24
CA PRO A 57 -6.35 -0.97 -2.49
C PRO A 57 -7.01 -0.23 -1.32
N PHE A 58 -8.34 -0.28 -1.27
CA PHE A 58 -9.13 0.47 -0.28
C PHE A 58 -9.18 -0.25 1.06
N VAL A 59 -9.14 -1.58 1.06
CA VAL A 59 -9.26 -2.38 2.30
C VAL A 59 -8.21 -3.48 2.35
N ARG A 60 -7.99 -4.04 3.55
CA ARG A 60 -6.98 -5.07 3.81
C ARG A 60 -7.05 -6.27 2.87
N ALA A 61 -8.26 -6.74 2.57
CA ALA A 61 -8.45 -7.88 1.67
C ALA A 61 -7.98 -7.59 0.24
N GLU A 62 -8.19 -6.36 -0.24
CA GLU A 62 -7.71 -5.93 -1.55
C GLU A 62 -6.20 -5.74 -1.53
N LEU A 63 -5.65 -5.18 -0.43
CA LEU A 63 -4.21 -5.04 -0.24
C LEU A 63 -3.52 -6.41 -0.28
N ALA A 64 -4.09 -7.43 0.39
CA ALA A 64 -3.55 -8.79 0.36
C ALA A 64 -3.49 -9.40 -1.04
N LEU A 65 -4.42 -9.02 -1.94
CA LEU A 65 -4.44 -9.51 -3.31
C LEU A 65 -3.56 -8.68 -4.25
N HIS A 66 -3.55 -7.35 -4.08
CA HIS A 66 -2.85 -6.42 -4.95
C HIS A 66 -1.35 -6.34 -4.63
N ASP A 67 -1.01 -6.20 -3.35
CA ASP A 67 0.36 -6.15 -2.84
C ASP A 67 0.53 -7.08 -1.62
N PRO A 68 0.60 -8.41 -1.86
CA PRO A 68 0.78 -9.39 -0.80
C PRO A 68 2.08 -9.17 -0.02
N SER A 69 3.12 -8.62 -0.65
CA SER A 69 4.39 -8.32 0.02
C SER A 69 4.25 -7.21 1.04
N LEU A 70 3.50 -6.15 0.73
CA LEU A 70 3.17 -5.11 1.71
C LEU A 70 2.28 -5.66 2.82
N HIS A 71 1.25 -6.44 2.48
CA HIS A 71 0.36 -7.04 3.48
C HIS A 71 1.13 -7.86 4.52
N GLU A 72 2.00 -8.78 4.09
CA GLU A 72 2.85 -9.60 4.97
C GLU A 72 3.80 -8.75 5.82
N LEU A 73 4.35 -7.68 5.24
CA LEU A 73 5.22 -6.75 5.96
C LEU A 73 4.45 -5.99 7.05
N LEU A 74 3.24 -5.51 6.76
CA LEU A 74 2.39 -4.82 7.74
C LEU A 74 1.93 -5.75 8.85
N GLU A 75 1.62 -7.02 8.53
CA GLU A 75 1.33 -8.03 9.55
C GLU A 75 2.55 -8.31 10.45
N THR A 76 3.76 -8.29 9.89
CA THR A 76 5.00 -8.44 10.68
C THR A 76 5.23 -7.24 11.60
N ILE A 77 5.00 -6.02 11.12
CA ILE A 77 5.28 -4.78 11.85
C ILE A 77 4.23 -4.51 12.93
N TRP A 78 2.95 -4.65 12.57
CA TRP A 78 1.84 -4.26 13.42
C TRP A 78 1.14 -5.44 14.11
N GLY A 79 1.40 -6.66 13.64
CA GLY A 79 0.66 -7.86 14.03
C GLY A 79 -0.58 -8.09 13.16
N PRO A 80 -1.25 -9.25 13.37
CA PRO A 80 -2.48 -9.58 12.65
C PRO A 80 -3.60 -8.61 13.04
N ALA A 81 -4.10 -7.86 12.06
CA ALA A 81 -5.26 -7.00 12.26
C ALA A 81 -6.54 -7.84 12.38
N ARG A 82 -7.36 -7.58 13.40
CA ARG A 82 -8.59 -8.32 13.73
C ARG A 82 -9.83 -7.52 13.39
#